data_AF-A0A8S3K4W8-F1
#
_entry.id   AF-A0A8S3K4W8-F1
#
_cell.length_a   1.000
_cell.length_b   1.000
_cell.length_c   1.000
_cell.angle_alpha   90.00
_cell.angle_beta   90.00
_cell.angle_gamma   90.00
#
_symmetry.space_group_name_H-M   'P 1'
#
loop_
_entity.id
_entity.type
_entity.pdbx_description
1 polymer ?
#
loop_
_entity_poly.entity_id
_entity_poly.type
_entity_poly.pdbx_seq_one_letter_code
_entity_poly.pdbx_strand_id
1 'polypeptide(L)'
;REKAVIKQQVYNDIMQCLLLAKGKKLDPHSPVFVYWAKQKCILIKIGNIDIVACVKSKKPVCVYEYFYNVIKEGHTNISHGGRDKTIFELNSQYSFIPRFAIDIFMKQCIQCQTRKPIKQHVVSKPIIALGVMTRLQIDLIDMRTRPDKVSSDLVY
;
A
#
# COMPACT_ATOMS: atom_id res chain seq x y z
N ARG A 1 -1.38 -16.26 -7.89
CA ARG A 1 -0.21 -16.96 -7.34
C ARG A 1 0.45 -16.04 -6.34
N GLU A 2 0.60 -16.49 -5.10
CA GLU A 2 1.25 -15.72 -4.04
C GLU A 2 2.76 -15.66 -4.30
N LYS A 3 3.37 -14.50 -4.03
CA LYS A 3 4.83 -14.33 -4.13
C LYS A 3 5.45 -14.89 -2.85
N ALA A 4 6.54 -15.64 -2.98
CA ALA A 4 7.29 -16.12 -1.83
C ALA A 4 7.86 -14.93 -1.04
N VAL A 5 7.83 -15.00 0.29
CA VAL A 5 8.45 -14.00 1.16
C VAL A 5 9.92 -14.37 1.35
N ILE A 6 10.82 -13.46 1.02
CA ILE A 6 12.27 -13.66 1.09
C ILE A 6 12.80 -12.89 2.30
N LYS A 7 13.32 -13.60 3.30
CA LYS A 7 14.04 -13.02 4.44
C LYS A 7 15.49 -12.70 4.08
N GLN A 8 16.19 -11.92 4.90
CA GLN A 8 17.58 -11.55 4.64
C GLN A 8 18.52 -12.76 4.49
N GLN A 9 18.34 -13.81 5.30
CA GLN A 9 19.13 -15.04 5.19
C GLN A 9 18.96 -15.70 3.82
N VAL A 10 17.72 -15.89 3.39
CA VAL A 10 17.38 -16.49 2.09
C VAL A 10 17.88 -15.61 0.94
N TYR A 11 17.85 -14.29 1.09
CA TYR A 11 18.42 -13.37 0.10
C TYR A 11 19.92 -13.59 -0.07
N ASN A 12 20.65 -13.74 1.04
CA ASN A 12 22.09 -14.02 1.02
C ASN A 12 22.38 -15.39 0.39
N ASP A 13 21.56 -16.41 0.68
CA ASP A 13 21.67 -17.73 0.07
C ASP A 13 21.44 -17.68 -1.45
N ILE A 14 20.45 -16.88 -1.90
CA ILE A 14 20.21 -16.65 -3.34
C ILE A 14 21.40 -15.93 -3.98
N MET A 15 21.96 -14.93 -3.31
CA MET A 15 23.15 -14.22 -3.78
C MET A 15 24.32 -15.20 -4.00
N GLN A 16 24.61 -16.05 -3.00
CA GLN A 16 25.63 -17.09 -3.11
C GLN A 16 25.33 -18.08 -4.24
N CYS A 17 24.08 -18.54 -4.36
CA CYS A 17 23.63 -19.42 -5.44
C CYS A 17 23.92 -18.86 -6.84
N LEU A 18 23.76 -17.54 -7.01
CA LEU A 18 23.89 -16.90 -8.31
C LEU A 18 25.33 -16.49 -8.64
N LEU A 19 26.17 -16.22 -7.62
CA LEU A 19 27.60 -15.94 -7.79
C LEU A 19 28.42 -17.20 -8.11
N LEU A 20 27.95 -18.38 -7.71
CA LEU A 20 28.62 -19.64 -8.01
C LEU A 20 28.70 -19.92 -9.52
N ALA A 21 29.90 -20.30 -9.98
CA ALA A 21 30.12 -20.78 -11.34
C ALA A 21 29.22 -21.99 -11.66
N LYS A 22 28.78 -22.08 -12.93
CA LYS A 22 27.96 -23.19 -13.43
C LYS A 22 28.65 -24.54 -13.11
N GLY A 23 27.95 -25.44 -12.42
CA GLY A 23 28.40 -26.80 -12.14
C GLY A 23 28.92 -27.08 -10.72
N LYS A 24 29.15 -26.04 -9.90
CA LYS A 24 29.47 -26.25 -8.47
C LYS A 24 28.20 -26.47 -7.65
N LYS A 25 28.19 -27.49 -6.79
CA LYS A 25 27.14 -27.72 -5.79
C LYS A 25 27.27 -26.67 -4.69
N LEU A 26 26.12 -26.15 -4.25
CA LEU A 26 26.06 -25.30 -3.07
C LEU A 26 25.63 -26.19 -1.90
N ASP A 27 26.58 -26.76 -1.18
CA ASP A 27 26.31 -27.48 0.06
C ASP A 27 26.09 -26.44 1.18
N PRO A 28 25.00 -26.50 1.98
CA PRO A 28 24.04 -27.60 2.18
C PRO A 28 22.67 -27.37 1.51
N HIS A 29 22.56 -26.49 0.52
CA HIS A 29 21.27 -26.05 -0.01
C HIS A 29 20.64 -27.09 -0.93
N SER A 30 19.33 -27.31 -0.78
CA SER A 30 18.60 -28.30 -1.57
C SER A 30 18.66 -27.99 -3.07
N PRO A 31 18.87 -28.99 -3.96
CA PRO A 31 18.82 -28.79 -5.41
C PRO A 31 17.53 -28.12 -5.89
N VAL A 32 16.41 -28.33 -5.18
CA VAL A 32 15.11 -27.69 -5.46
C VAL A 32 15.19 -26.17 -5.25
N PHE A 33 15.84 -25.73 -4.17
CA PHE A 33 16.04 -24.31 -3.87
C PHE A 33 16.94 -23.65 -4.92
N VAL A 34 18.06 -24.28 -5.26
CA VAL A 34 19.00 -23.76 -6.27
C VAL A 34 18.31 -23.63 -7.63
N TYR A 35 17.54 -24.65 -8.03
CA TYR A 35 16.75 -24.61 -9.26
C TYR A 35 15.73 -23.47 -9.22
N TRP A 36 14.96 -23.35 -8.14
CA TRP A 36 13.99 -22.27 -7.97
C TRP A 36 14.65 -20.88 -8.02
N ALA A 37 15.77 -20.69 -7.32
CA ALA A 37 16.49 -19.42 -7.25
C ALA A 37 16.97 -19.01 -8.65
N LYS A 38 17.58 -19.92 -9.43
CA LYS A 38 18.01 -19.66 -10.80
C LYS A 38 16.86 -19.41 -11.77
N GLN A 39 15.69 -20.01 -11.52
CA GLN A 39 14.48 -19.80 -12.34
C GLN A 39 13.76 -18.48 -12.02
N LYS A 40 13.87 -17.97 -10.79
CA LYS A 40 13.12 -16.79 -10.33
C LYS A 40 13.96 -15.52 -10.22
N CYS A 41 15.25 -15.67 -9.94
CA CYS A 41 16.17 -14.60 -9.62
C CYS A 41 17.35 -14.56 -10.61
N ILE A 42 17.87 -13.37 -10.85
CA ILE A 42 19.08 -13.09 -11.62
C ILE A 42 19.90 -12.06 -10.86
N LEU A 43 21.20 -12.03 -11.11
CA LEU A 43 22.05 -10.91 -10.69
C LEU A 43 21.99 -9.80 -11.74
N ILE A 44 21.79 -8.58 -11.26
CA ILE A 44 21.92 -7.36 -12.06
C ILE A 44 23.01 -6.53 -11.42
N LYS A 45 23.93 -6.04 -12.25
CA LYS A 45 25.01 -5.18 -11.81
C LYS A 45 24.59 -3.73 -11.91
N ILE A 46 24.56 -3.03 -10.77
CA ILE A 46 24.30 -1.59 -10.70
C ILE A 46 25.61 -0.94 -10.24
N GLY A 47 26.33 -0.34 -11.19
CA GLY A 47 27.68 0.17 -10.95
C GLY A 47 28.64 -0.95 -10.54
N ASN A 48 29.17 -0.88 -9.32
CA ASN A 48 30.08 -1.88 -8.75
C ASN A 48 29.39 -2.87 -7.80
N ILE A 49 28.06 -2.80 -7.64
CA ILE A 49 27.31 -3.64 -6.70
C ILE A 49 26.43 -4.60 -7.48
N ASP A 50 26.48 -5.87 -7.11
CA ASP A 50 25.58 -6.90 -7.62
C ASP A 50 24.32 -6.97 -6.75
N ILE A 51 23.15 -6.88 -7.38
CA ILE A 51 21.85 -6.97 -6.71
C ILE A 51 21.05 -8.16 -7.23
N VAL A 52 20.28 -8.80 -6.35
CA VAL A 52 19.37 -9.87 -6.74
C VAL A 52 18.08 -9.25 -7.28
N ALA A 53 17.75 -9.54 -8.52
CA ALA A 53 16.56 -9.07 -9.20
C ALA A 53 15.70 -10.23 -9.70
N CYS A 54 14.42 -9.97 -9.91
CA CYS A 54 13.51 -10.96 -10.46
C CYS A 54 13.74 -11.13 -11.98
N VAL A 55 13.82 -12.37 -12.47
CA VAL A 55 14.02 -12.69 -13.89
C VAL A 55 12.97 -12.02 -14.79
N LYS A 56 11.68 -12.09 -14.39
CA LYS A 56 10.55 -11.61 -15.20
C LYS A 56 10.42 -10.09 -15.21
N SER A 57 10.61 -9.45 -14.05
CA SER A 57 10.35 -8.01 -13.89
C SER A 57 11.62 -7.16 -14.01
N LYS A 58 12.81 -7.78 -13.94
CA LYS A 58 14.13 -7.10 -13.91
C LYS A 58 14.27 -6.07 -12.77
N LYS A 59 13.42 -6.17 -11.76
CA LYS A 59 13.38 -5.29 -10.60
C LYS A 59 14.04 -5.95 -9.40
N PRO A 60 14.67 -5.16 -8.51
CA PRO A 60 15.27 -5.67 -7.28
C PRO A 60 14.25 -6.45 -6.46
N VAL A 61 14.70 -7.56 -5.88
CA VAL A 61 13.92 -8.36 -4.93
C VAL A 61 13.89 -7.60 -3.61
N CYS A 62 12.68 -7.27 -3.13
CA CYS A 62 12.53 -6.67 -1.83
C CYS A 62 12.60 -7.75 -0.75
N VAL A 63 13.38 -7.49 0.30
CA VAL A 63 13.56 -8.38 1.45
C VAL A 63 12.52 -8.03 2.52
N TYR A 64 12.03 -9.04 3.24
CA TYR A 64 10.93 -8.92 4.21
C TYR A 64 11.16 -7.80 5.24
N GLU A 65 12.37 -7.69 5.77
CA GLU A 65 12.79 -6.72 6.77
C GLU A 65 12.64 -5.27 6.27
N TYR A 66 12.73 -5.04 4.96
CA TYR A 66 12.55 -3.72 4.35
C TYR A 66 11.13 -3.44 3.87
N PHE A 67 10.20 -4.41 3.93
CA PHE A 67 8.83 -4.23 3.43
C PHE A 67 8.16 -3.00 4.05
N TYR A 68 8.27 -2.81 5.36
CA TYR A 68 7.63 -1.69 6.03
C TYR A 68 8.13 -0.34 5.49
N ASN A 69 9.44 -0.16 5.40
CA ASN A 69 10.05 1.09 4.95
C ASN A 69 9.71 1.38 3.48
N VAL A 70 9.85 0.38 2.61
CA VAL A 70 9.56 0.51 1.18
C VAL A 70 8.09 0.82 0.93
N ILE A 71 7.17 0.12 1.61
CA ILE A 71 5.72 0.38 1.49
C ILE A 71 5.39 1.78 2.04
N LYS A 72 5.95 2.16 3.18
CA LYS A 72 5.74 3.48 3.80
C LYS A 72 6.19 4.60 2.87
N GLU A 73 7.39 4.50 2.31
CA GLU A 73 7.94 5.48 1.38
C GLU A 73 7.08 5.57 0.11
N GLY A 74 6.84 4.46 -0.57
CA GLY A 74 6.02 4.44 -1.79
C GLY A 74 4.60 4.95 -1.56
N HIS A 75 4.00 4.65 -0.40
CA HIS A 75 2.69 5.16 -0.02
C HIS A 75 2.68 6.66 0.29
N THR A 76 3.76 7.18 0.87
CA THR A 76 3.92 8.61 1.17
C THR A 76 4.17 9.41 -0.11
N ASN A 77 4.97 8.86 -1.03
CA ASN A 77 5.28 9.50 -2.32
C ASN A 77 4.02 9.77 -3.17
N ILE A 78 3.03 8.88 -3.09
CA ILE A 78 1.74 9.06 -3.78
C ILE A 78 0.71 9.85 -2.94
N SER A 79 1.14 10.49 -1.85
CA SER A 79 0.27 11.27 -0.95
C SER A 79 -0.95 10.50 -0.44
N HIS A 80 -0.77 9.25 0.00
CA HIS A 80 -1.85 8.37 0.47
C HIS A 80 -2.91 8.05 -0.58
N GLY A 81 -2.53 7.96 -1.85
CA GLY A 81 -3.41 7.72 -3.00
C GLY A 81 -4.16 6.36 -3.04
N GLY A 82 -4.17 5.61 -1.93
CA GLY A 82 -4.89 4.35 -1.78
C GLY A 82 -4.09 3.11 -2.19
N ARG A 83 -4.74 1.95 -2.04
CA ARG A 83 -4.10 0.63 -2.22
C ARG A 83 -3.58 0.44 -3.64
N ASP A 84 -4.43 0.63 -4.65
CA ASP A 84 -4.08 0.24 -6.02
C ASP A 84 -2.97 1.10 -6.59
N LYS A 85 -2.97 2.40 -6.28
CA LYS A 85 -1.85 3.31 -6.60
C LYS A 85 -0.58 2.90 -5.89
N THR A 86 -0.65 2.51 -4.62
CA THR A 86 0.53 2.02 -3.88
C THR A 86 1.06 0.73 -4.50
N ILE A 87 0.18 -0.21 -4.89
CA ILE A 87 0.55 -1.45 -5.56
C ILE A 87 1.23 -1.14 -6.91
N PHE A 88 0.71 -0.20 -7.67
CA PHE A 88 1.29 0.22 -8.94
C PHE A 88 2.70 0.78 -8.74
N GLU A 89 2.85 1.73 -7.83
CA GLU A 89 4.13 2.37 -7.50
C GLU A 89 5.18 1.34 -7.04
N LEU A 90 4.81 0.47 -6.10
CA LEU A 90 5.70 -0.55 -5.57
C LEU A 90 6.09 -1.59 -6.62
N ASN A 91 5.16 -2.01 -7.49
CA ASN A 91 5.50 -2.92 -8.58
C ASN A 91 6.30 -2.21 -9.68
N SER A 92 6.33 -0.87 -9.72
CA SER A 92 7.16 -0.09 -10.64
C SER A 92 8.63 -0.19 -10.25
N GLN A 93 8.94 -0.17 -8.94
CA GLN A 93 10.30 -0.14 -8.41
C GLN A 93 10.83 -1.51 -7.94
N TYR A 94 9.99 -2.33 -7.30
CA TYR A 94 10.41 -3.55 -6.61
C TYR A 94 9.67 -4.80 -7.10
N SER A 95 10.26 -5.96 -6.81
CA SER A 95 9.65 -7.27 -6.99
C SER A 95 9.52 -8.00 -5.65
N PHE A 96 8.78 -9.12 -5.64
CA PHE A 96 8.60 -9.99 -4.46
C PHE A 96 7.86 -9.40 -3.24
N ILE A 97 7.29 -8.20 -3.34
CA ILE A 97 6.37 -7.67 -2.32
C ILE A 97 4.98 -8.34 -2.48
N PRO A 98 4.48 -9.08 -1.46
CA PRO A 98 3.17 -9.70 -1.51
C PRO A 98 2.05 -8.69 -1.22
N ARG A 99 0.87 -8.93 -1.80
CA ARG A 99 -0.29 -8.02 -1.65
C ARG A 99 -0.78 -7.92 -0.21
N PHE A 100 -0.77 -9.02 0.53
CA PHE A 100 -1.21 -9.04 1.92
C PHE A 100 -0.37 -8.10 2.82
N ALA A 101 0.94 -7.95 2.55
CA ALA A 101 1.79 -7.05 3.32
C ALA A 101 1.36 -5.58 3.11
N ILE A 102 1.04 -5.22 1.87
CA ILE A 102 0.49 -3.89 1.54
C ILE A 102 -0.87 -3.71 2.23
N ASP A 103 -1.74 -4.72 2.21
CA ASP A 103 -3.06 -4.65 2.85
C ASP A 103 -3.00 -4.46 4.36
N ILE A 104 -2.07 -5.14 5.04
CA ILE A 104 -1.82 -4.96 6.48
C ILE A 104 -1.37 -3.53 6.73
N PHE A 105 -0.42 -3.02 5.95
CA PHE A 105 0.04 -1.64 6.07
C PHE A 105 -1.08 -0.61 5.87
N MET A 106 -1.92 -0.77 4.84
CA MET A 106 -3.05 0.13 4.58
C MET A 106 -4.04 0.17 5.75
N LYS A 107 -4.22 -0.95 6.47
CA LYS A 107 -5.06 -1.00 7.67
C LYS A 107 -4.44 -0.25 8.85
N GLN A 108 -3.12 -0.10 8.89
CA GLN A 108 -2.39 0.51 10.01
C GLN A 108 -2.01 1.98 9.77
N CYS A 109 -2.07 2.49 8.53
CA CYS A 109 -1.71 3.87 8.22
C CYS A 109 -2.66 4.88 8.90
N ILE A 110 -2.14 5.64 9.87
CA ILE A 110 -2.91 6.60 10.69
C ILE A 110 -3.64 7.63 9.81
N GLN A 111 -2.95 8.27 8.87
CA GLN A 111 -3.54 9.30 8.00
C GLN A 111 -4.69 8.76 7.15
N CYS A 112 -4.55 7.53 6.62
CA CYS A 112 -5.64 6.89 5.91
C CYS A 112 -6.80 6.53 6.83
N GLN A 113 -6.54 6.06 8.05
CA GLN A 113 -7.61 5.72 9.01
C GLN A 113 -8.37 6.96 9.44
N THR A 114 -7.71 8.08 9.76
CA THR A 114 -8.35 9.33 10.18
C THR A 114 -9.22 9.93 9.09
N ARG A 115 -8.87 9.74 7.81
CA ARG A 115 -9.63 10.22 6.66
C ARG A 115 -10.78 9.30 6.25
N LYS A 116 -10.91 8.11 6.84
CA LYS A 116 -12.03 7.22 6.50
C LYS A 116 -13.33 7.86 6.97
N PRO A 117 -14.36 7.95 6.11
CA PRO A 117 -15.65 8.40 6.55
C PRO A 117 -16.16 7.44 7.63
N ILE A 118 -16.62 8.01 8.74
CA ILE A 118 -17.37 7.26 9.74
C ILE A 118 -18.62 6.75 9.00
N LYS A 119 -18.78 5.43 8.95
CA LYS A 119 -20.04 4.84 8.46
C LYS A 119 -21.12 5.28 9.44
N GLN A 120 -21.91 6.28 9.06
CA GLN A 120 -23.08 6.65 9.83
C GLN A 120 -23.98 5.42 9.89
N HIS A 121 -24.34 5.01 11.10
CA HIS A 121 -25.34 3.98 11.26
C HIS A 121 -26.63 4.56 10.70
N VAL A 122 -27.15 3.97 9.63
CA VAL A 122 -28.49 4.31 9.16
C VAL A 122 -29.41 3.98 10.33
N VAL A 123 -30.04 4.99 10.92
CA VAL A 123 -31.05 4.79 11.96
C VAL A 123 -32.21 4.11 11.26
N SER A 124 -32.31 2.79 11.42
CA SER A 124 -33.28 1.96 10.73
C SER A 124 -34.69 2.09 11.30
N LYS A 125 -34.83 2.68 12.49
CA LYS A 125 -36.14 2.87 13.13
C LYS A 125 -36.75 4.20 12.69
N PRO A 126 -37.92 4.18 12.02
CA PRO A 126 -38.64 5.40 11.71
C PRO A 126 -39.14 6.04 13.01
N ILE A 127 -39.42 7.34 12.98
CA ILE A 127 -39.98 8.00 14.15
C ILE A 127 -41.50 7.76 14.18
N ILE A 128 -41.94 6.99 15.15
CA ILE A 128 -43.33 6.48 15.22
C ILE A 128 -44.23 7.54 15.89
N ALA A 129 -45.41 7.76 15.33
CA ALA A 129 -46.52 8.49 15.95
C ALA A 129 -47.75 7.56 15.98
N LEU A 130 -48.31 7.31 17.17
CA LEU A 130 -49.37 6.31 17.40
C LEU A 130 -50.79 6.89 17.33
N GLY A 131 -50.92 8.19 17.02
CA GLY A 131 -52.20 8.88 16.92
C GLY A 131 -52.06 10.33 16.43
N VAL A 132 -53.19 10.98 16.14
CA VAL A 132 -53.24 12.38 15.68
C VAL A 132 -52.68 13.30 16.78
N MET A 133 -51.83 14.26 16.41
CA MET A 133 -51.14 15.20 17.32
C MET A 133 -50.29 14.56 18.43
N THR A 134 -50.00 13.25 18.38
CA THR A 134 -49.12 12.59 19.36
C THR A 134 -47.66 12.98 19.21
N ARG A 135 -47.29 13.59 18.07
CA ARG A 135 -45.92 14.01 17.79
C ARG A 135 -45.86 15.19 16.83
N LEU A 136 -45.00 16.15 17.13
CA LEU A 136 -44.65 17.30 16.29
C LEU A 136 -43.13 17.40 16.16
N GLN A 137 -42.63 17.58 14.93
CA GLN A 137 -41.22 17.92 14.67
C GLN A 137 -41.15 19.35 14.20
N ILE A 138 -40.40 20.18 14.94
CA ILE A 138 -40.15 21.57 14.60
C ILE A 138 -38.65 21.68 14.35
N ASP A 139 -38.27 22.28 13.23
CA ASP A 139 -36.89 22.61 12.92
C ASP A 139 -36.79 24.08 12.56
N LEU A 140 -35.70 24.73 12.95
CA LEU A 140 -35.45 26.14 12.64
C LEU A 140 -34.57 26.20 11.40
N ILE A 141 -35.11 26.77 10.34
CA ILE A 141 -34.36 27.02 9.10
C ILE A 141 -34.18 28.54 8.99
N ASP A 142 -32.93 28.99 9.00
CA ASP A 142 -32.61 30.40 8.76
C ASP A 142 -32.55 30.65 7.25
N MET A 143 -33.49 31.47 6.75
CA MET A 143 -33.63 31.82 5.33
C MET A 143 -33.01 33.17 4.99
N ARG A 144 -32.23 33.78 5.90
CA ARG A 144 -31.50 35.01 5.60
C ARG A 144 -30.43 34.72 4.54
N THR A 145 -30.65 35.16 3.32
CA THR A 145 -29.61 35.25 2.30
C THR A 145 -28.54 36.23 2.78
N ARG A 146 -27.27 35.82 2.79
CA ARG A 146 -26.18 36.79 2.90
C ARG A 146 -26.29 37.70 1.68
N PRO A 147 -26.48 39.02 1.83
CA PRO A 147 -26.40 39.91 0.68
C PRO A 147 -24.98 39.80 0.11
N ASP A 148 -24.85 39.74 -1.22
CA ASP A 148 -23.56 39.86 -1.87
C ASP A 148 -22.91 41.15 -1.37
N LYS A 149 -21.63 41.08 -0.99
CA LYS A 149 -20.89 42.28 -0.58
C LYS A 149 -20.89 43.24 -1.76
N VAL A 150 -21.77 44.24 -1.72
CA VAL A 150 -21.58 45.43 -2.54
C VAL A 150 -20.29 46.04 -2.01
N SER A 151 -19.27 46.06 -2.88
CA SER A 151 -18.00 46.72 -2.64
C SER A 151 -18.28 48.10 -2.06
N SER A 152 -17.91 48.29 -0.80
CA SER A 152 -17.89 49.59 -0.14
C SER A 152 -16.72 50.38 -0.70
N ASP A 153 -16.89 50.85 -1.94
CA ASP A 153 -16.13 51.95 -2.50
C ASP A 153 -17.15 53.02 -2.92
N LEU A 154 -16.86 54.25 -2.52
CA LEU A 154 -17.53 55.53 -2.82
C LEU A 154 -18.33 56.17 -1.65
N VAL A 155 -17.55 56.86 -0.81
CA VAL A 155 -17.63 58.32 -0.53
C VAL A 155 -19.03 58.92 -0.38
N TYR A 156 -19.38 59.32 0.86
CA TYR A 156 -19.32 60.71 1.36
C TYR A 156 -19.41 60.72 2.89
#